data_AF-A0A749E9F8-F1
#
_entry.id   AF-A0A749E9F8-F1
#
_cell.length_a   1.000
_cell.length_b   1.000
_cell.length_c   1.000
_cell.angle_alpha   90.00
_cell.angle_beta   90.00
_cell.angle_gamma   90.00
#
_symmetry.space_group_name_H-M   'P 1'
#
loop_
_entity.id
_entity.type
_entity.pdbx_description
1 polymer ?
#
loop_
_entity_poly.entity_id
_entity_poly.type
_entity_poly.pdbx_seq_one_letter_code
_entity_poly.pdbx_strand_id
1 'polypeptide(L)' 'TRRDIEIAIFEYINGFYNPRRRHSTLGWKSPVAFEKKAA' A
#
# COMPACT_ATOMS: atom_id res chain seq x y z
N THR A 1 5.28 18.20 13.44
CA THR A 1 6.31 17.54 14.30
C THR A 1 6.77 16.25 13.64
N ARG A 2 7.85 15.60 14.13
CA ARG A 2 8.30 14.30 13.60
C ARG A 2 7.18 13.24 13.61
N ARG A 3 6.40 13.21 14.69
CA ARG A 3 5.27 12.30 14.86
C ARG A 3 4.21 12.47 13.77
N ASP A 4 3.91 13.71 13.38
CA ASP A 4 2.89 13.98 12.36
C ASP A 4 3.32 13.45 10.98
N ILE A 5 4.62 13.52 10.67
CA ILE A 5 5.17 12.99 9.41
C ILE A 5 5.12 11.46 9.40
N GLU A 6 5.45 10.81 10.52
CA GLU A 6 5.37 9.35 10.64
C GLU A 6 3.94 8.85 10.41
N ILE A 7 2.95 9.55 10.97
CA ILE A 7 1.53 9.26 10.74
C ILE A 7 1.15 9.47 9.28
N ALA A 8 1.49 10.63 8.70
CA ALA A 8 1.15 10.96 7.33
C ALA A 8 1.74 9.94 6.32
N ILE A 9 2.98 9.51 6.53
CA ILE A 9 3.62 8.48 5.69
C ILE A 9 2.91 7.13 5.84
N PHE A 10 2.59 6.73 7.07
CA PHE A 10 1.88 5.48 7.32
C PHE A 10 0.52 5.46 6.61
N GLU A 11 -0.26 6.53 6.74
CA GLU A 11 -1.56 6.69 6.10
C GLU A 11 -1.45 6.70 4.58
N TYR A 12 -0.46 7.42 4.05
CA TYR A 12 -0.22 7.46 2.62
C TYR A 12 0.13 6.07 2.07
N ILE A 13 1.08 5.36 2.70
CA ILE A 13 1.52 4.05 2.21
C ILE A 13 0.39 3.02 2.29
N ASN A 14 -0.25 2.89 3.46
CA ASN A 14 -1.21 1.80 3.70
C ASN A 14 -2.64 2.15 3.29
N GLY A 15 -3.08 3.39 3.51
CA GLY A 15 -4.44 3.83 3.20
C GLY A 15 -4.61 4.26 1.75
N PHE A 16 -3.59 4.92 1.17
CA PHE A 16 -3.69 5.44 -0.19
C PHE A 16 -2.97 4.58 -1.24
N TYR A 17 -1.67 4.36 -1.07
CA TYR A 17 -0.76 3.89 -2.10
C TYR A 17 -0.85 2.38 -2.35
N ASN A 18 -0.59 1.56 -1.34
CA ASN A 18 -0.56 0.09 -1.45
C ASN A 18 -1.89 -0.53 -1.93
N PRO A 19 -3.09 0.01 -1.62
CA PRO A 19 -4.33 -0.50 -2.19
C PRO A 19 -4.50 -0.19 -3.69
N ARG A 20 -3.89 0.90 -4.19
CA ARG A 20 -4.13 1.45 -5.54
C ARG A 20 -3.04 1.13 -6.55
N ARG A 21 -1.77 1.18 -6.16
CA ARG A 21 -0.64 1.01 -7.08
C ARG A 21 -0.60 -0.41 -7.61
N ARG A 22 -0.69 -0.57 -8.92
CA ARG A 22 -0.57 -1.86 -9.60
C ARG A 22 0.87 -2.16 -9.95
N HIS A 23 1.28 -3.42 -9.80
CA HIS A 23 2.63 -3.86 -10.13
C HIS A 23 2.58 -4.98 -11.17
N SER A 24 3.40 -4.88 -12.22
CA SER A 24 3.41 -5.86 -13.32
C SER A 24 3.82 -7.25 -12.84
N THR A 25 4.80 -7.35 -11.93
CA THR A 25 5.22 -8.64 -11.35
C THR A 25 4.15 -9.29 -10.46
N LEU A 26 3.15 -8.53 -9.99
CA LEU A 26 2.01 -9.05 -9.23
C LEU A 26 0.82 -9.40 -10.14
N GLY A 27 1.03 -9.45 -11.46
CA GLY A 27 -0.03 -9.65 -12.45
C GLY A 27 -0.98 -8.46 -12.50
N TRP A 28 -0.44 -7.25 -12.42
CA TRP A 28 -1.19 -5.98 -12.41
C TRP A 28 -2.16 -5.82 -11.21
N LYS A 29 -1.92 -6.55 -10.13
CA LYS A 29 -2.62 -6.38 -8.86
C LYS A 29 -1.91 -5.33 -8.01
N SER A 30 -2.65 -4.75 -7.08
CA SER A 30 -2.04 -3.97 -6.00
C SER A 30 -1.47 -4.88 -4.92
N PRO A 31 -0.45 -4.43 -4.16
CA PRO A 31 0.11 -5.18 -3.04
C PRO A 31 -0.95 -5.80 -2.12
N VAL A 32 -1.92 -4.99 -1.68
CA VAL A 32 -3.02 -5.46 -0.81
C VAL A 32 -3.87 -6.55 -1.48
N ALA A 33 -4.18 -6.39 -2.78
CA ALA A 33 -4.96 -7.38 -3.51
C ALA A 33 -4.18 -8.67 -3.79
N PHE A 34 -2.86 -8.60 -3.83
CA PHE A 34 -1.99 -9.76 -3.96
C PHE A 34 -1.94 -10.54 -2.65
N GLU A 35 -1.65 -9.87 -1.52
CA GLU A 35 -1.61 -10.49 -0.18
C GLU A 35 -2.94 -11.16 0.18
N LYS A 36 -4.08 -10.50 -0.10
CA LYS A 36 -5.42 -11.07 0.13
C LYS A 36 -5.72 -12.37 -0.64
N LYS A 37 -5.01 -12.64 -1.73
CA LYS A 37 -5.16 -13.88 -2.51
C LYS A 37 -4.18 -14.97 -2.07
N ALA A 38 -3.15 -14.60 -1.32
CA ALA A 38 -2.15 -15.53 -0.80
C ALA A 38 -2.53 -16.09 0.58
N ALA A 39 -3.40 -15.38 1.32
CA ALA A 39 -4.08 -15.86 2.51
C ALA A 39 -5.20 -16.85 2.16
#